data_AF-A0A1T4K0Z0-F1
#
_entry.id   AF-A0A1T4K0Z0-F1
#
_cell.length_a   1.000
_cell.length_b   1.000
_cell.length_c   1.000
_cell.angle_alpha   90.00
_cell.angle_beta   90.00
_cell.angle_gamma   90.00
#
_symmetry.space_group_name_H-M   'P 1'
#
loop_
_entity.id
_entity.type
_entity.pdbx_description
1 polymer ?
#
loop_
_entity_poly.entity_id
_entity_poly.type
_entity_poly.pdbx_seq_one_letter_code
_entity_poly.pdbx_strand_id
1 'polypeptide(L)'
;MITLKIIDDKEAEMELISDDHVAVIPSELQWRNWAADSEGMTGDALKDFVDNKLFPGLQNLDVSTGNKRAVLIRDIFAGTNNYMKNGTIIRQVVNKLNEIDFNASEDRHMFGDIYEDLLRDLQSAGNYGEFYTPRAVTEIMTEIINPRLGEKVLDPACGTGGFLTSAIENIRKQDVHSVEDLKVLEDTIRGQELKPLPFMLCVRKILTDFLRVFAMQKLAESEHYASLQRKLVA
;
A
#
# COMPACT_ATOMS: atom_id res chain seq x y z
N MET A 1 10.04 2.54 -2.32
CA MET A 1 10.60 1.80 -3.47
C MET A 1 9.70 0.63 -3.85
N ILE A 2 9.55 -0.42 -3.01
CA ILE A 2 8.67 -1.58 -3.32
C ILE A 2 7.27 -1.17 -3.77
N THR A 3 6.60 -0.28 -3.02
CA THR A 3 5.26 0.21 -3.37
C THR A 3 5.21 0.86 -4.77
N LEU A 4 6.27 1.56 -5.17
CA LEU A 4 6.35 2.18 -6.51
C LEU A 4 6.45 1.14 -7.61
N LYS A 5 7.26 0.09 -7.42
CA LYS A 5 7.36 -1.02 -8.37
C LYS A 5 6.00 -1.71 -8.54
N ILE A 6 5.32 -2.02 -7.44
CA ILE A 6 4.00 -2.67 -7.47
C ILE A 6 2.96 -1.79 -8.19
N ILE A 7 2.94 -0.49 -7.91
CA ILE A 7 2.04 0.43 -8.60
C ILE A 7 2.32 0.45 -10.10
N ASP A 8 3.60 0.53 -10.50
CA ASP A 8 3.98 0.60 -11.90
C ASP A 8 3.69 -0.69 -12.67
N ASP A 9 3.95 -1.86 -12.07
CA ASP A 9 3.62 -3.17 -12.65
C ASP A 9 2.12 -3.32 -12.87
N LYS A 10 1.31 -2.81 -11.94
CA LYS A 10 -0.14 -2.81 -12.05
C LYS A 10 -0.62 -1.82 -13.10
N GLU A 11 -0.03 -0.64 -13.18
CA GLU A 11 -0.33 0.34 -14.23
C GLU A 11 -0.01 -0.21 -15.63
N ALA A 12 1.11 -0.90 -15.80
CA ALA A 12 1.45 -1.58 -17.05
C ALA A 12 0.41 -2.65 -17.43
N GLU A 13 -0.07 -3.43 -16.46
CA GLU A 13 -1.14 -4.41 -16.70
C GLU A 13 -2.45 -3.72 -17.13
N MET A 14 -2.82 -2.61 -16.48
CA MET A 14 -4.05 -1.88 -16.81
C MET A 14 -3.98 -1.19 -18.19
N GLU A 15 -2.82 -0.66 -18.57
CA GLU A 15 -2.56 -0.11 -19.91
C GLU A 15 -2.74 -1.15 -21.02
N LEU A 16 -2.52 -2.44 -20.73
CA LEU A 16 -2.72 -3.52 -21.69
C LEU A 16 -4.19 -3.96 -21.80
N ILE A 17 -5.00 -3.72 -20.77
CA ILE A 17 -6.37 -4.21 -20.66
C ILE A 17 -7.40 -3.13 -21.03
N SER A 18 -7.07 -1.85 -20.83
CA SER A 18 -8.02 -0.73 -20.96
C SER A 18 -7.43 0.39 -21.83
N ASP A 19 -8.00 0.59 -23.02
CA ASP A 19 -7.55 1.60 -23.98
C ASP A 19 -7.77 3.06 -23.50
N ASP A 20 -8.61 3.26 -22.48
CA ASP A 20 -8.94 4.56 -21.87
C ASP A 20 -8.19 4.83 -20.56
N HIS A 21 -7.24 3.96 -20.18
CA HIS A 21 -6.52 4.10 -18.92
C HIS A 21 -5.60 5.33 -18.93
N VAL A 22 -5.74 6.15 -17.89
CA VAL A 22 -4.91 7.33 -17.67
C VAL A 22 -3.97 7.08 -16.50
N ALA A 23 -2.67 7.16 -16.77
CA ALA A 23 -1.64 6.97 -15.77
C ALA A 23 -1.75 8.01 -14.65
N VAL A 24 -1.67 7.53 -13.41
CA VAL A 24 -1.81 8.38 -12.21
C VAL A 24 -0.50 9.07 -11.86
N ILE A 25 0.62 8.37 -12.07
CA ILE A 25 1.96 8.89 -11.79
C ILE A 25 2.52 9.52 -13.07
N PRO A 26 3.04 10.77 -13.01
CA PRO A 26 3.72 11.40 -14.13
C PRO A 26 4.81 10.51 -14.71
N SER A 27 4.97 10.52 -16.04
CA SER A 27 5.84 9.60 -16.76
C SER A 27 7.26 9.55 -16.17
N GLU A 28 7.86 10.70 -15.89
CA GLU A 28 9.21 10.80 -15.32
C GLU A 28 9.37 10.20 -13.92
N LEU A 29 8.27 9.97 -13.20
CA LEU A 29 8.24 9.39 -11.85
C LEU A 29 7.85 7.91 -11.85
N GLN A 30 7.34 7.39 -12.97
CA GLN A 30 7.01 5.97 -13.12
C GLN A 30 8.26 5.12 -13.01
N TRP A 31 8.15 3.99 -12.29
CA TRP A 31 9.29 3.12 -12.00
C TRP A 31 10.03 2.71 -13.28
N ARG A 32 9.31 2.26 -14.31
CA ARG A 32 9.86 1.88 -15.61
C ARG A 32 10.80 2.92 -16.25
N ASN A 33 10.61 4.22 -15.97
CA ASN A 33 11.34 5.29 -16.65
C ASN A 33 12.64 5.72 -15.97
N TRP A 34 12.84 5.39 -14.69
CA TRP A 34 14.08 5.73 -13.97
C TRP A 34 14.79 4.52 -13.35
N ALA A 35 14.05 3.44 -13.10
CA ALA A 35 14.52 2.29 -12.35
C ALA A 35 14.73 1.03 -13.20
N ALA A 36 14.03 0.84 -14.33
CA ALA A 36 14.07 -0.43 -15.08
C ALA A 36 15.44 -0.75 -15.70
N ASP A 37 16.18 0.26 -16.16
CA ASP A 37 17.54 0.08 -16.66
C ASP A 37 18.49 -0.22 -15.48
N SER A 38 19.11 -1.40 -15.50
CA SER A 38 20.05 -1.85 -14.47
C SER A 38 21.32 -0.99 -14.40
N GLU A 39 21.70 -0.38 -15.53
CA GLU A 39 22.84 0.54 -15.67
C GLU A 39 22.40 2.01 -15.68
N GLY A 40 21.14 2.28 -15.32
CA GLY A 40 20.58 3.62 -15.27
C GLY A 40 21.17 4.49 -14.15
N MET A 41 20.50 5.60 -13.86
CA MET A 41 20.93 6.61 -12.88
C MET A 41 21.42 6.00 -11.56
N THR A 42 22.59 6.41 -11.07
CA THR A 42 23.20 5.90 -9.82
C THR A 42 23.97 7.02 -9.09
N GLY A 43 24.55 6.72 -7.93
CA GLY A 43 25.33 7.67 -7.14
C GLY A 43 24.55 8.93 -6.74
N ASP A 44 25.22 10.07 -6.67
CA ASP A 44 24.60 11.33 -6.22
C ASP A 44 23.42 11.75 -7.09
N ALA A 45 23.48 11.50 -8.41
CA ALA A 45 22.38 11.80 -9.32
C ALA A 45 21.09 11.05 -8.93
N LEU A 46 21.18 9.76 -8.61
CA LEU A 46 20.01 8.97 -8.18
C LEU A 46 19.50 9.44 -6.83
N LYS A 47 20.41 9.73 -5.90
CA LYS A 47 20.02 10.22 -4.58
C LYS A 47 19.27 11.56 -4.70
N ASP A 48 19.79 12.49 -5.48
CA ASP A 48 19.18 13.80 -5.68
C ASP A 48 17.85 13.72 -6.43
N PHE A 49 17.73 12.82 -7.40
CA PHE A 49 16.45 12.54 -8.05
C PHE A 49 15.42 12.01 -7.04
N VAL A 50 15.80 11.04 -6.22
CA VAL A 50 14.89 10.44 -5.22
C VAL A 50 14.43 11.49 -4.21
N ASP A 51 15.36 12.27 -3.66
CA ASP A 51 15.08 13.21 -2.58
C ASP A 51 14.33 14.47 -3.07
N ASN A 52 14.71 15.01 -4.24
CA ASN A 52 14.23 16.32 -4.68
C ASN A 52 13.18 16.28 -5.80
N LYS A 53 13.01 15.13 -6.47
CA LYS A 53 12.01 14.99 -7.55
C LYS A 53 11.00 13.91 -7.28
N LEU A 54 11.44 12.67 -7.02
CA LEU A 54 10.55 11.52 -6.89
C LEU A 54 9.60 11.67 -5.70
N PHE A 55 10.15 11.81 -4.49
CA PHE A 55 9.33 11.90 -3.27
C PHE A 55 8.46 13.17 -3.27
N PRO A 56 9.00 14.38 -3.52
CA PRO A 56 8.17 15.58 -3.60
C PRO A 56 7.11 15.51 -4.70
N GLY A 57 7.41 14.93 -5.85
CA GLY A 57 6.46 14.76 -6.95
C GLY A 57 5.29 13.86 -6.57
N LEU A 58 5.57 12.74 -5.89
CA LEU A 58 4.54 11.82 -5.40
C LEU A 58 3.70 12.42 -4.26
N GLN A 59 4.32 13.24 -3.40
CA GLN A 59 3.64 13.96 -2.32
C GLN A 59 2.71 15.07 -2.81
N ASN A 60 2.96 15.60 -4.01
CA ASN A 60 2.21 16.71 -4.61
C ASN A 60 1.46 16.28 -5.88
N LEU A 61 1.09 15.00 -6.00
CA LEU A 61 0.26 14.53 -7.10
C LEU A 61 -1.05 15.32 -7.18
N ASP A 62 -1.45 15.64 -8.41
CA ASP A 62 -2.73 16.31 -8.66
C ASP A 62 -3.88 15.35 -8.37
N VAL A 63 -4.71 15.74 -7.40
CA VAL A 63 -5.91 15.00 -6.99
C VAL A 63 -7.20 15.72 -7.37
N SER A 64 -7.10 16.84 -8.10
CA SER A 64 -8.25 17.69 -8.46
C SER A 64 -9.31 16.95 -9.29
N THR A 65 -8.88 15.94 -10.05
CA THR A 65 -9.74 15.06 -10.85
C THR A 65 -10.60 14.10 -10.02
N GLY A 66 -10.36 14.01 -8.70
CA GLY A 66 -11.08 13.06 -7.84
C GLY A 66 -10.63 11.60 -8.00
N ASN A 67 -9.51 11.36 -8.69
CA ASN A 67 -8.98 10.02 -8.87
C ASN A 67 -8.54 9.42 -7.52
N LYS A 68 -9.31 8.43 -7.01
CA LYS A 68 -9.05 7.76 -5.73
C LYS A 68 -7.63 7.17 -5.65
N ARG A 69 -7.06 6.71 -6.77
CA ARG A 69 -5.67 6.19 -6.81
C ARG A 69 -4.64 7.30 -6.58
N ALA A 70 -4.85 8.48 -7.17
CA ALA A 70 -3.96 9.63 -6.97
C ALA A 70 -3.92 10.05 -5.50
N VAL A 71 -5.10 10.11 -4.86
CA VAL A 71 -5.24 10.40 -3.43
C VAL A 71 -4.49 9.37 -2.58
N LEU A 72 -4.69 8.08 -2.86
CA LEU A 72 -4.03 7.00 -2.13
C LEU A 72 -2.50 7.07 -2.23
N ILE A 73 -1.95 7.25 -3.45
CA ILE A 73 -0.51 7.34 -3.66
C ILE A 73 0.04 8.54 -2.91
N ARG A 74 -0.58 9.72 -3.05
CA ARG A 74 -0.20 10.92 -2.31
C ARG A 74 -0.18 10.67 -0.81
N ASP A 75 -1.21 10.04 -0.25
CA ASP A 75 -1.33 9.79 1.18
C ASP A 75 -0.27 8.78 1.70
N ILE A 76 0.11 7.78 0.89
CA ILE A 76 1.25 6.88 1.16
C ILE A 76 2.54 7.69 1.26
N PHE A 77 2.81 8.58 0.30
CA PHE A 77 4.09 9.31 0.22
C PHE A 77 4.16 10.54 1.13
N ALA A 78 3.02 11.12 1.54
CA ALA A 78 2.95 12.30 2.41
C ALA A 78 3.63 12.12 3.79
N GLY A 79 3.73 10.88 4.29
CA GLY A 79 4.44 10.58 5.54
C GLY A 79 5.68 9.72 5.37
N THR A 80 6.20 9.58 4.15
CA THR A 80 7.35 8.73 3.87
C THR A 80 8.55 9.59 3.52
N ASN A 81 9.69 9.33 4.15
CA ASN A 81 10.96 9.98 3.85
C ASN A 81 11.97 8.96 3.32
N ASN A 82 12.85 9.38 2.42
CA ASN A 82 14.01 8.57 2.04
C ASN A 82 15.12 8.70 3.09
N TYR A 83 15.47 7.57 3.71
CA TYR A 83 16.57 7.52 4.68
C TYR A 83 17.89 7.04 4.08
N MET A 84 17.88 6.47 2.86
CA MET A 84 19.10 6.01 2.19
C MET A 84 19.96 7.18 1.75
N LYS A 85 21.22 7.21 2.20
CA LYS A 85 22.16 8.31 1.93
C LYS A 85 23.11 8.07 0.76
N ASN A 86 23.20 6.83 0.28
CA ASN A 86 24.12 6.46 -0.80
C ASN A 86 23.32 6.00 -2.02
N GLY A 87 23.40 6.76 -3.11
CA GLY A 87 22.65 6.45 -4.33
C GLY A 87 23.09 5.16 -5.02
N THR A 88 24.34 4.70 -4.82
CA THR A 88 24.77 3.38 -5.30
C THR A 88 24.04 2.26 -4.57
N ILE A 89 23.80 2.41 -3.26
CA ILE A 89 23.00 1.45 -2.48
C ILE A 89 21.53 1.50 -2.91
N ILE A 90 20.98 2.69 -3.17
CA ILE A 90 19.62 2.83 -3.73
C ILE A 90 19.53 2.04 -5.05
N ARG A 91 20.51 2.18 -5.95
CA ARG A 91 20.56 1.45 -7.23
C ARG A 91 20.63 -0.07 -7.02
N GLN A 92 21.44 -0.55 -6.08
CA GLN A 92 21.50 -1.98 -5.77
C GLN A 92 20.14 -2.53 -5.31
N VAL A 93 19.43 -1.80 -4.44
CA VAL A 93 18.08 -2.17 -4.00
C VAL A 93 17.11 -2.16 -5.17
N VAL A 94 17.15 -1.12 -6.00
CA VAL A 94 16.30 -1.01 -7.20
C VAL A 94 16.52 -2.18 -8.14
N ASN A 95 17.77 -2.53 -8.46
CA ASN A 95 18.07 -3.63 -9.35
C ASN A 95 17.57 -4.98 -8.79
N LYS A 96 17.68 -5.20 -7.47
CA LYS A 96 17.12 -6.38 -6.82
C LYS A 96 15.59 -6.43 -6.89
N LEU A 97 14.92 -5.28 -6.80
CA LEU A 97 13.46 -5.21 -6.95
C LEU A 97 12.99 -5.43 -8.39
N ASN A 98 13.84 -5.14 -9.39
CA ASN A 98 13.52 -5.43 -10.80
C ASN A 98 13.58 -6.93 -11.14
N GLU A 99 14.28 -7.72 -10.33
CA GLU A 99 14.33 -9.19 -10.49
C GLU A 99 13.00 -9.87 -10.09
N ILE A 100 12.08 -9.13 -9.46
CA ILE A 100 10.81 -9.65 -8.95
C ILE A 100 9.66 -9.21 -9.87
N ASP A 101 8.88 -10.18 -10.34
CA ASP A 101 7.65 -9.90 -11.10
C ASP A 101 6.44 -9.91 -10.17
N PHE A 102 5.96 -8.73 -9.76
CA PHE A 102 4.77 -8.62 -8.92
C PHE A 102 3.46 -8.92 -9.67
N ASN A 103 3.50 -9.22 -10.96
CA ASN A 103 2.35 -9.72 -11.72
C ASN A 103 2.25 -11.26 -11.70
N ALA A 104 3.34 -11.97 -11.43
CA ALA A 104 3.35 -13.41 -11.28
C ALA A 104 2.80 -13.84 -9.91
N SER A 105 1.87 -14.81 -9.91
CA SER A 105 1.21 -15.26 -8.67
C SER A 105 2.21 -15.86 -7.67
N GLU A 106 3.19 -16.62 -8.16
CA GLU A 106 4.21 -17.28 -7.33
C GLU A 106 5.12 -16.27 -6.64
N ASP A 107 5.67 -15.32 -7.40
CA ASP A 107 6.51 -14.23 -6.89
C ASP A 107 5.76 -13.33 -5.89
N ARG A 108 4.48 -13.03 -6.16
CA ARG A 108 3.63 -12.27 -5.23
C ARG A 108 3.45 -12.97 -3.89
N HIS A 109 3.13 -14.26 -3.89
CA HIS A 109 2.93 -15.01 -2.66
C HIS A 109 4.24 -15.13 -1.89
N MET A 110 5.32 -15.55 -2.55
CA MET A 110 6.63 -15.69 -1.93
C MET A 110 7.14 -14.37 -1.36
N PHE A 111 6.98 -13.27 -2.09
CA PHE A 111 7.34 -11.94 -1.57
C PHE A 111 6.41 -11.50 -0.44
N GLY A 112 5.12 -11.82 -0.52
CA GLY A 112 4.14 -11.62 0.54
C GLY A 112 4.64 -12.22 1.85
N ASP A 113 5.01 -13.51 1.81
CA ASP A 113 5.47 -14.29 2.96
C ASP A 113 6.81 -13.77 3.51
N ILE A 114 7.81 -13.57 2.65
CA ILE A 114 9.12 -13.02 3.05
C ILE A 114 8.95 -11.64 3.70
N TYR A 115 8.04 -10.84 3.16
CA TYR A 115 7.78 -9.52 3.70
C TYR A 115 7.06 -9.58 5.05
N GLU A 116 6.10 -10.48 5.23
CA GLU A 116 5.45 -10.71 6.53
C GLU A 116 6.44 -11.25 7.57
N ASP A 117 7.34 -12.14 7.17
CA ASP A 117 8.44 -12.64 8.00
C ASP A 117 9.39 -11.50 8.41
N LEU A 118 9.81 -10.64 7.46
CA LEU A 118 10.62 -9.47 7.77
C LEU A 118 9.92 -8.54 8.76
N LEU A 119 8.62 -8.32 8.61
CA LEU A 119 7.85 -7.52 9.56
C LEU A 119 7.78 -8.18 10.93
N ARG A 120 7.57 -9.49 10.99
CA ARG A 120 7.57 -10.26 12.25
C ARG A 120 8.93 -10.22 12.94
N ASP A 121 10.01 -10.26 12.18
CA ASP A 121 11.36 -10.17 12.70
C ASP A 121 11.65 -8.74 13.22
N LEU A 122 11.24 -7.71 12.49
CA LEU A 122 11.29 -6.32 12.95
C LEU A 122 10.42 -6.08 14.20
N GLN A 123 9.31 -6.82 14.37
CA GLN A 123 8.51 -6.82 15.60
C GLN A 123 9.28 -7.43 16.77
N SER A 124 9.99 -8.54 16.55
CA SER A 124 10.75 -9.23 17.61
C SER A 124 11.97 -8.43 18.10
N ALA A 125 12.51 -7.55 17.25
CA ALA A 125 13.70 -6.76 17.52
C ALA A 125 13.44 -5.44 18.31
N GLY A 126 12.18 -5.12 18.67
CA GLY A 126 11.85 -3.91 19.44
C GLY A 126 10.40 -3.80 19.92
N ASN A 127 9.97 -2.61 20.39
CA ASN A 127 8.60 -2.30 20.85
C ASN A 127 7.55 -2.20 19.70
N TYR A 128 7.70 -2.98 18.63
CA TYR A 128 6.84 -2.91 17.43
C TYR A 128 5.68 -3.92 17.42
N GLY A 129 5.44 -4.63 18.53
CA GLY A 129 4.30 -5.55 18.72
C GLY A 129 2.90 -4.91 18.72
N GLU A 130 2.80 -3.61 18.40
CA GLU A 130 1.57 -2.81 18.49
C GLU A 130 0.64 -2.91 17.25
N PHE A 131 1.04 -3.57 16.15
CA PHE A 131 0.32 -3.43 14.84
C PHE A 131 -0.16 -4.74 14.20
N TYR A 132 0.02 -5.88 14.86
CA TYR A 132 -0.27 -7.17 14.27
C TYR A 132 -1.19 -8.01 15.16
N THR A 133 -2.31 -8.43 14.57
CA THR A 133 -3.18 -9.44 15.14
C THR A 133 -2.93 -10.76 14.40
N PRO A 134 -2.67 -11.89 15.09
CA PRO A 134 -2.43 -13.18 14.45
C PRO A 134 -3.54 -13.55 13.46
N ARG A 135 -3.16 -14.12 12.31
CA ARG A 135 -4.10 -14.41 11.21
C ARG A 135 -5.28 -15.30 11.63
N ALA A 136 -5.00 -16.33 12.45
CA ALA A 136 -6.06 -17.19 12.99
C ALA A 136 -7.12 -16.41 13.79
N VAL A 137 -6.73 -15.34 14.49
CA VAL A 137 -7.66 -14.50 15.24
C VAL A 137 -8.50 -13.66 14.30
N THR A 138 -7.90 -13.01 13.29
CA THR A 138 -8.67 -12.19 12.34
C THR A 138 -9.65 -13.03 11.53
N GLU A 139 -9.27 -14.25 11.14
CA GLU A 139 -10.11 -15.19 10.41
C GLU A 139 -11.30 -15.67 11.26
N ILE A 140 -11.06 -16.20 12.45
CA ILE A 140 -12.13 -16.68 13.35
C ILE A 140 -13.12 -15.55 13.68
N MET A 141 -12.61 -14.36 14.02
CA MET A 141 -13.47 -13.22 14.33
C MET A 141 -14.32 -12.80 13.13
N THR A 142 -13.74 -12.82 11.93
CA THR A 142 -14.47 -12.50 10.70
C THR A 142 -15.52 -13.56 10.39
N GLU A 143 -15.21 -14.85 10.56
CA GLU A 143 -16.17 -15.93 10.37
C GLU A 143 -17.37 -15.84 11.32
N ILE A 144 -17.13 -15.44 12.58
CA ILE A 144 -18.20 -15.24 13.57
C ILE A 144 -19.06 -14.03 13.19
N ILE A 145 -18.44 -12.91 12.78
CA ILE A 145 -19.17 -11.70 12.38
C ILE A 145 -19.94 -11.93 11.07
N ASN A 146 -19.36 -12.71 10.15
CA ASN A 146 -19.90 -13.06 8.84
C ASN A 146 -20.38 -11.83 8.03
N PRO A 147 -19.49 -10.86 7.73
CA PRO A 147 -19.88 -9.65 7.01
C PRO A 147 -20.42 -9.99 5.61
N ARG A 148 -21.41 -9.21 5.15
CA ARG A 148 -22.10 -9.44 3.87
C ARG A 148 -21.86 -8.29 2.88
N LEU A 149 -21.97 -8.60 1.59
CA LEU A 149 -21.82 -7.60 0.54
C LEU A 149 -22.88 -6.48 0.68
N GLY A 150 -22.44 -5.22 0.65
CA GLY A 150 -23.31 -4.05 0.79
C GLY A 150 -23.48 -3.54 2.23
N GLU A 151 -22.96 -4.27 3.22
CA GLU A 151 -22.81 -3.74 4.57
C GLU A 151 -21.67 -2.71 4.66
N LYS A 152 -21.46 -2.12 5.84
CA LYS A 152 -20.32 -1.23 6.08
C LYS A 152 -19.40 -1.85 7.11
N VAL A 153 -18.17 -2.13 6.70
CA VAL A 153 -17.10 -2.65 7.54
C VAL A 153 -16.08 -1.53 7.75
N LEU A 154 -15.75 -1.25 9.01
CA LEU A 154 -14.75 -0.28 9.38
C LEU A 154 -13.77 -0.89 10.38
N ASP A 155 -12.48 -0.78 10.07
CA ASP A 155 -11.41 -0.98 11.04
C ASP A 155 -10.71 0.37 11.31
N PRO A 156 -10.93 1.00 12.49
CA PRO A 156 -10.38 2.31 12.81
C PRO A 156 -8.89 2.29 13.21
N ALA A 157 -8.29 1.11 13.34
CA ALA A 157 -6.89 0.92 13.72
C ALA A 157 -6.31 -0.29 12.98
N CYS A 158 -6.39 -0.24 11.64
CA CYS A 158 -6.27 -1.44 10.82
C CYS A 158 -4.88 -2.04 10.77
N GLY A 159 -3.84 -1.34 11.26
CA GLY A 159 -2.48 -1.84 11.25
C GLY A 159 -2.07 -2.24 9.84
N THR A 160 -1.61 -3.48 9.67
CA THR A 160 -1.26 -4.06 8.36
C THR A 160 -2.46 -4.57 7.55
N GLY A 161 -3.69 -4.38 8.01
CA GLY A 161 -4.93 -4.70 7.30
C GLY A 161 -5.49 -6.09 7.56
N GLY A 162 -5.06 -6.80 8.61
CA GLY A 162 -5.43 -8.20 8.84
C GLY A 162 -6.94 -8.47 8.82
N PHE A 163 -7.72 -7.68 9.57
CA PHE A 163 -9.19 -7.79 9.61
C PHE A 163 -9.83 -7.40 8.28
N LEU A 164 -9.36 -6.33 7.64
CA LEU A 164 -9.88 -5.88 6.35
C LEU A 164 -9.68 -6.95 5.27
N THR A 165 -8.50 -7.54 5.19
CA THR A 165 -8.21 -8.66 4.28
C THR A 165 -9.13 -9.85 4.57
N SER A 166 -9.25 -10.27 5.84
CA SER A 166 -10.14 -11.39 6.20
C SER A 166 -11.60 -11.10 5.83
N ALA A 167 -12.10 -9.90 6.08
CA ALA A 167 -13.46 -9.48 5.72
C ALA A 167 -13.68 -9.51 4.20
N ILE A 168 -12.73 -8.97 3.43
CA ILE A 168 -12.80 -8.99 1.97
C ILE A 168 -12.85 -10.43 1.44
N GLU A 169 -11.96 -11.30 1.92
CA GLU A 169 -11.94 -12.71 1.49
C GLU A 169 -13.24 -13.43 1.85
N ASN A 170 -13.77 -13.18 3.05
CA ASN A 170 -15.01 -13.78 3.52
C ASN A 170 -16.21 -13.38 2.65
N ILE A 171 -16.37 -12.08 2.36
CA ILE A 171 -17.43 -11.56 1.48
C ILE A 171 -17.25 -12.10 0.05
N ARG A 172 -16.02 -12.08 -0.49
CA ARG A 172 -15.73 -12.58 -1.85
C ARG A 172 -16.13 -14.04 -2.03
N LYS A 173 -15.86 -14.88 -1.03
CA LYS A 173 -16.20 -16.31 -1.08
C LYS A 173 -17.71 -16.56 -1.09
N GLN A 174 -18.50 -15.67 -0.50
CA GLN A 174 -19.93 -15.89 -0.26
C GLN A 174 -20.85 -15.17 -1.24
N ASP A 175 -20.52 -13.92 -1.60
CA ASP A 175 -21.49 -12.98 -2.18
C ASP A 175 -21.03 -12.33 -3.50
N VAL A 176 -19.76 -12.46 -3.89
CA VAL A 176 -19.23 -11.80 -5.08
C VAL A 176 -19.25 -12.76 -6.26
N HIS A 177 -20.11 -12.49 -7.24
CA HIS A 177 -20.29 -13.34 -8.42
C HIS A 177 -20.18 -12.58 -9.75
N SER A 178 -20.10 -11.25 -9.70
CA SER A 178 -20.04 -10.37 -10.87
C SER A 178 -19.05 -9.22 -10.70
N VAL A 179 -18.82 -8.46 -11.79
CA VAL A 179 -17.96 -7.26 -11.77
C VAL A 179 -18.67 -6.11 -11.03
N GLU A 180 -19.99 -6.09 -11.05
CA GLU A 180 -20.82 -5.14 -10.32
C GLU A 180 -20.68 -5.33 -8.81
N ASP A 181 -20.63 -6.57 -8.34
CA ASP A 181 -20.43 -6.90 -6.93
C ASP A 181 -19.08 -6.40 -6.41
N LEU A 182 -18.04 -6.40 -7.25
CA LEU A 182 -16.74 -5.83 -6.89
C LEU A 182 -16.82 -4.34 -6.56
N LYS A 183 -17.66 -3.58 -7.27
CA LYS A 183 -17.85 -2.15 -6.97
C LYS A 183 -18.54 -1.95 -5.62
N VAL A 184 -19.50 -2.81 -5.30
CA VAL A 184 -20.19 -2.78 -3.99
C VAL A 184 -19.22 -3.15 -2.86
N LEU A 185 -18.34 -4.12 -3.11
CA LEU A 185 -17.29 -4.52 -2.16
C LEU A 185 -16.30 -3.38 -1.89
N GLU A 186 -15.90 -2.62 -2.92
CA GLU A 186 -15.04 -1.44 -2.77
C GLU A 186 -15.64 -0.39 -1.81
N ASP A 187 -16.96 -0.19 -1.86
CA ASP A 187 -17.66 0.77 -1.00
C ASP A 187 -17.99 0.21 0.40
N THR A 188 -17.93 -1.12 0.56
CA THR A 188 -18.23 -1.86 1.80
C THR A 188 -17.11 -1.71 2.84
N ILE A 189 -15.84 -1.69 2.41
CA ILE A 189 -14.67 -1.80 3.31
C ILE A 189 -14.01 -0.44 3.53
N ARG A 190 -13.74 -0.10 4.80
CA ARG A 190 -13.00 1.10 5.19
C ARG A 190 -11.97 0.80 6.26
N GLY A 191 -10.81 1.44 6.16
CA GLY A 191 -9.72 1.31 7.12
C GLY A 191 -9.11 2.66 7.47
N GLN A 192 -8.72 2.80 8.73
CA GLN A 192 -7.93 3.92 9.21
C GLN A 192 -6.68 3.42 9.93
N GLU A 193 -5.55 4.03 9.62
CA GLU A 193 -4.28 3.78 10.30
C GLU A 193 -3.50 5.08 10.40
N LEU A 194 -2.90 5.30 11.57
CA LEU A 194 -2.16 6.51 11.88
C LEU A 194 -0.70 6.37 11.41
N LYS A 195 -0.07 5.23 11.70
CA LYS A 195 1.36 5.05 11.49
C LYS A 195 1.65 4.81 10.00
N PRO A 196 2.56 5.59 9.38
CA PRO A 196 2.79 5.53 7.94
C PRO A 196 3.21 4.16 7.43
N LEU A 197 4.01 3.43 8.19
CA LEU A 197 4.49 2.10 7.80
C LEU A 197 3.32 1.11 7.76
N PRO A 198 2.61 0.75 8.86
CA PRO A 198 1.46 -0.15 8.81
C PRO A 198 0.40 0.25 7.76
N PHE A 199 0.10 1.55 7.63
CA PHE A 199 -0.80 2.06 6.59
C PHE A 199 -0.35 1.67 5.18
N MET A 200 0.93 1.91 4.85
CA MET A 200 1.50 1.53 3.56
C MET A 200 1.40 0.03 3.31
N LEU A 201 1.55 -0.80 4.35
CA LEU A 201 1.47 -2.26 4.25
C LEU A 201 0.05 -2.75 4.00
N CYS A 202 -0.90 -2.19 4.76
CA CYS A 202 -2.32 -2.43 4.57
C CYS A 202 -2.72 -2.10 3.13
N VAL A 203 -2.37 -0.91 2.66
CA VAL A 203 -2.67 -0.46 1.30
C VAL A 203 -2.03 -1.37 0.26
N ARG A 204 -0.75 -1.77 0.44
CA ARG A 204 -0.08 -2.72 -0.46
C ARG A 204 -0.85 -4.03 -0.53
N LYS A 205 -1.12 -4.65 0.61
CA LYS A 205 -1.81 -5.95 0.68
C LYS A 205 -3.16 -5.87 -0.03
N ILE A 206 -3.91 -4.82 0.26
CA ILE A 206 -5.21 -4.60 -0.37
C ILE A 206 -5.09 -4.37 -1.89
N LEU A 207 -4.13 -3.57 -2.34
CA LEU A 207 -3.91 -3.26 -3.76
C LEU A 207 -3.48 -4.51 -4.56
N THR A 208 -2.60 -5.32 -3.98
CA THR A 208 -2.09 -6.55 -4.60
C THR A 208 -3.18 -7.61 -4.73
N ASP A 209 -3.98 -7.81 -3.67
CA ASP A 209 -4.88 -8.97 -3.58
C ASP A 209 -6.29 -8.70 -4.14
N PHE A 210 -6.70 -7.42 -4.26
CA PHE A 210 -8.10 -7.07 -4.51
C PHE A 210 -8.32 -6.04 -5.64
N LEU A 211 -7.29 -5.71 -6.40
CA LEU A 211 -7.33 -5.04 -7.72
C LEU A 211 -7.94 -3.63 -7.82
N ARG A 212 -8.62 -3.09 -6.79
CA ARG A 212 -9.17 -1.72 -6.82
C ARG A 212 -9.06 -1.00 -5.49
N VAL A 213 -8.94 0.33 -5.55
CA VAL A 213 -8.66 1.20 -4.40
C VAL A 213 -9.88 1.32 -3.51
N PHE A 214 -9.82 0.64 -2.38
CA PHE A 214 -10.74 0.82 -1.27
C PHE A 214 -10.55 2.21 -0.64
N ALA A 215 -11.60 2.73 -0.01
CA ALA A 215 -11.53 3.99 0.73
C ALA A 215 -10.69 3.82 2.01
N MET A 216 -9.36 3.84 1.84
CA MET A 216 -8.38 3.89 2.91
C MET A 216 -8.03 5.34 3.20
N GLN A 217 -8.15 5.75 4.46
CA GLN A 217 -7.76 7.10 4.88
C GLN A 217 -6.66 7.00 5.92
N LYS A 218 -5.54 7.67 5.66
CA LYS A 218 -4.54 7.91 6.68
C LYS A 218 -5.12 8.94 7.67
N LEU A 219 -5.07 8.65 8.96
CA LEU A 219 -5.44 9.65 9.96
C LEU A 219 -4.42 10.78 9.91
N ALA A 220 -4.86 11.97 9.49
CA ALA A 220 -4.05 13.18 9.58
C ALA A 220 -3.92 13.58 11.06
N GLU A 221 -2.71 13.96 11.48
CA GLU A 221 -2.49 14.58 12.79
C GLU A 221 -3.23 15.92 12.85
N SER A 222 -4.50 15.91 13.22
CA SER A 222 -5.19 17.13 13.66
C SER A 222 -4.75 17.46 15.09
N GLU A 223 -4.68 18.75 15.43
CA GLU A 223 -4.38 19.21 16.81
C GLU A 223 -5.31 18.56 17.86
N HIS A 224 -6.50 18.13 17.45
CA HIS A 224 -7.46 17.40 18.27
C HIS A 224 -6.91 16.04 18.74
N TYR A 225 -6.19 15.31 17.89
CA TYR A 225 -5.61 13.99 18.19
C TYR A 225 -4.36 14.06 19.06
N ALA A 226 -3.52 15.08 18.86
CA ALA A 226 -2.37 15.35 19.73
C ALA A 226 -2.79 15.67 21.18
N SER A 227 -4.03 16.13 21.39
CA SER A 227 -4.63 16.33 22.71
C SER A 227 -5.14 15.02 23.35
N LEU A 228 -5.60 14.07 22.53
CA LEU A 228 -6.08 12.75 22.96
C LEU A 228 -4.93 11.82 23.35
N GLN A 229 -3.83 11.80 22.58
CA GLN A 229 -2.64 11.01 22.95
C GLN A 229 -2.00 11.48 24.25
N ARG A 230 -1.97 12.80 24.51
CA ARG A 230 -1.49 13.35 25.79
C ARG A 230 -2.35 12.94 26.99
N LYS A 231 -3.62 12.57 26.78
CA LYS A 231 -4.52 12.08 27.82
C LYS A 231 -4.49 10.56 28.01
N LEU A 232 -3.96 9.80 27.05
CA LEU A 232 -3.85 8.34 27.12
C LEU A 232 -2.52 7.86 27.73
N VAL A 233 -1.52 8.76 27.85
CA VAL A 233 -0.19 8.48 28.41
C VAL A 233 0.01 9.20 29.76
N ALA A 234 -1.05 9.76 30.35
CA ALA A 234 -1.08 10.36 31.68
C ALA A 234 -2.08 9.61 32.56
#